data_AF-A0A9Q3WLR2-F1
#
_entry.id   AF-A0A9Q3WLR2-F1
#
_cell.length_a   1.000
_cell.length_b   1.000
_cell.length_c   1.000
_cell.angle_alpha   90.00
_cell.angle_beta   90.00
_cell.angle_gamma   90.00
#
_symmetry.space_group_name_H-M   'P 1'
#
loop_
_entity.id
_entity.type
_entity.pdbx_description
1 polymer ?
#
loop_
_entity_poly.entity_id
_entity_poly.type
_entity_poly.pdbx_seq_one_letter_code
_entity_poly.pdbx_strand_id
1 'polypeptide(L)'
;MRRLNTVLLPGAVLLVFALIAQITGLTLRLGAHPWWAQKVIWIGLPLGIGLAIIAGALGIPRLPRQGGFALLTLAAFLTAHLGKSRFAASFAEDALAGQAWYFGWIATCAFAAATLASLFRYSRQTH
;
A
#
# COMPACT_ATOMS: atom_id res chain seq x y z
N MET A 1 17.17 6.25 -22.63
CA MET A 1 15.72 6.54 -22.79
C MET A 1 14.82 5.35 -22.44
N ARG A 2 15.06 4.11 -22.92
CA ARG A 2 14.21 2.93 -22.60
C ARG A 2 13.96 2.66 -21.10
N ARG A 3 14.96 2.85 -20.23
CA ARG A 3 14.82 2.62 -18.77
C ARG A 3 13.99 3.69 -18.04
N LEU A 4 13.94 4.92 -18.55
CA LEU A 4 13.19 6.02 -17.93
C LEU A 4 11.68 5.79 -18.12
N ASN A 5 11.27 5.43 -19.33
CA ASN A 5 9.86 5.16 -19.66
C ASN A 5 9.30 3.95 -18.87
N THR A 6 10.12 2.94 -18.57
CA THR A 6 9.69 1.77 -17.78
C THR A 6 9.42 2.08 -16.31
N VAL A 7 9.82 3.25 -15.78
CA VAL A 7 9.58 3.63 -14.37
C VAL A 7 8.60 4.79 -14.27
N LEU A 8 8.72 5.77 -15.18
CA LEU A 8 7.86 6.95 -15.19
C LEU A 8 6.40 6.61 -15.49
N LEU A 9 6.14 5.71 -16.45
CA LEU A 9 4.77 5.32 -16.80
C LEU A 9 4.07 4.57 -15.64
N PRO A 10 4.67 3.54 -15.01
CA PRO A 10 4.10 2.95 -13.79
C PRO A 10 3.88 3.95 -12.68
N GLY A 11 4.83 4.85 -12.45
CA GLY A 11 4.72 5.91 -11.44
C GLY A 11 3.51 6.81 -11.69
N ALA A 12 3.32 7.27 -12.93
CA ALA A 12 2.18 8.09 -13.32
C ALA A 12 0.84 7.36 -13.13
N VAL A 13 0.77 6.08 -13.51
CA VAL A 13 -0.45 5.27 -13.32
C VAL A 13 -0.78 5.13 -11.83
N LEU A 14 0.21 4.83 -10.99
CA LEU A 14 0.00 4.70 -9.54
C LEU A 14 -0.39 6.03 -8.90
N LEU A 15 0.16 7.16 -9.38
CA LEU A 15 -0.26 8.50 -8.95
C LEU A 15 -1.73 8.75 -9.27
N VAL A 16 -2.20 8.38 -10.46
CA VAL A 16 -3.62 8.50 -10.84
C VAL A 16 -4.50 7.65 -9.92
N PHE A 17 -4.12 6.39 -9.64
CA PHE A 17 -4.86 5.55 -8.69
C PHE A 17 -4.89 6.15 -7.28
N ALA A 18 -3.77 6.70 -6.80
CA ALA A 18 -3.71 7.37 -5.50
C ALA A 18 -4.63 8.59 -5.45
N LEU A 19 -4.65 9.42 -6.49
CA LEU A 19 -5.54 10.58 -6.60
C LEU A 19 -7.03 10.17 -6.63
N ILE A 20 -7.37 9.12 -7.41
CA ILE A 20 -8.73 8.60 -7.44
C ILE A 20 -9.14 8.10 -6.06
N ALA A 21 -8.29 7.32 -5.38
CA ALA A 21 -8.55 6.84 -4.02
C ALA A 21 -8.75 8.01 -3.03
N GLN A 22 -7.97 9.09 -3.19
CA GLN A 22 -8.11 10.29 -2.38
C GLN A 22 -9.45 11.01 -2.63
N ILE A 23 -9.75 11.34 -3.89
CA ILE A 23 -10.94 12.12 -4.28
C ILE A 23 -12.22 11.37 -3.91
N THR A 24 -12.22 10.04 -4.05
CA THR A 24 -13.36 9.19 -3.66
C THR A 24 -13.44 8.96 -2.15
N GLY A 25 -12.40 9.32 -1.39
CA GLY A 25 -12.33 9.06 0.05
C GLY A 25 -12.30 7.57 0.39
N LEU A 26 -11.68 6.75 -0.48
CA LEU A 26 -11.74 5.29 -0.41
C LEU A 26 -11.27 4.76 0.95
N THR A 27 -10.11 5.21 1.42
CA THR A 27 -9.55 4.78 2.71
C THR A 27 -10.46 5.16 3.87
N LEU A 28 -11.06 6.36 3.85
CA LEU A 28 -12.02 6.81 4.86
C LEU A 28 -13.26 5.90 4.90
N ARG A 29 -13.84 5.61 3.72
CA ARG A 29 -15.02 4.72 3.60
C ARG A 29 -14.73 3.31 4.10
N LEU A 30 -13.50 2.82 3.89
CA LEU A 30 -13.07 1.51 4.34
C LEU A 30 -12.62 1.49 5.82
N GLY A 31 -12.61 2.64 6.50
CA GLY A 31 -12.42 2.74 7.95
C GLY A 31 -11.10 3.34 8.41
N ALA A 32 -10.36 4.06 7.57
CA ALA A 32 -9.27 4.93 8.03
C ALA A 32 -9.82 6.11 8.85
N HIS A 33 -9.02 6.63 9.77
CA HIS A 33 -9.43 7.78 10.58
C HIS A 33 -9.49 9.07 9.74
N PRO A 34 -10.46 9.97 9.96
CA PRO A 34 -10.63 11.19 9.17
C PRO A 34 -9.38 12.07 9.07
N TRP A 35 -8.63 12.22 10.17
CA TRP A 35 -7.44 13.08 10.23
C TRP A 35 -6.26 12.63 9.34
N TRP A 36 -6.19 11.33 9.01
CA TRP A 36 -5.04 10.76 8.29
C TRP A 36 -5.42 9.86 7.12
N ALA A 37 -6.71 9.70 6.81
CA ALA A 37 -7.19 8.89 5.69
C ALA A 37 -6.51 9.23 4.35
N GLN A 38 -6.20 10.51 4.11
CA GLN A 38 -5.49 10.93 2.90
C GLN A 38 -3.97 10.76 3.03
N LYS A 39 -3.42 11.00 4.22
CA LYS A 39 -1.97 10.95 4.47
C LYS A 39 -1.41 9.54 4.23
N VAL A 40 -2.14 8.51 4.65
CA VAL A 40 -1.69 7.11 4.50
C VAL A 40 -1.56 6.68 3.05
N ILE A 41 -2.36 7.24 2.13
CA ILE A 41 -2.22 6.99 0.69
C ILE A 41 -0.86 7.50 0.20
N TRP A 42 -0.52 8.75 0.54
CA TRP A 42 0.73 9.40 0.11
C TRP A 42 1.98 8.89 0.80
N ILE A 43 1.85 8.33 2.02
CA ILE A 43 2.95 7.63 2.68
C ILE A 43 3.12 6.24 2.05
N GLY A 44 2.02 5.52 1.86
CA GLY A 44 2.05 4.16 1.31
C GLY A 44 2.55 4.09 -0.14
N LEU A 45 2.16 5.04 -0.99
CA LEU A 45 2.54 5.06 -2.40
C LEU A 45 4.07 4.95 -2.65
N PRO A 46 4.93 5.85 -2.13
CA PRO A 46 6.37 5.76 -2.33
C PRO A 46 6.97 4.51 -1.67
N LEU A 47 6.46 4.09 -0.51
CA LEU A 47 6.90 2.85 0.14
C LEU A 47 6.62 1.63 -0.74
N GLY A 48 5.42 1.53 -1.31
CA GLY A 48 5.03 0.43 -2.18
C GLY A 48 5.84 0.36 -3.47
N ILE A 49 6.11 1.51 -4.09
CA ILE A 49 7.02 1.59 -5.24
C ILE A 49 8.41 1.10 -4.86
N GLY A 50 8.96 1.57 -3.72
CA GLY A 50 10.25 1.11 -3.19
C GLY A 50 10.29 -0.41 -3.00
N LEU A 51 9.26 -0.98 -2.35
CA LEU A 51 9.15 -2.43 -2.13
C LEU A 51 9.11 -3.23 -3.44
N ALA A 52 8.36 -2.77 -4.44
CA ALA A 52 8.28 -3.44 -5.74
C ALA A 52 9.62 -3.40 -6.50
N ILE A 53 10.34 -2.28 -6.41
CA ILE A 53 11.68 -2.13 -6.98
C ILE A 53 12.67 -3.07 -6.28
N ILE A 54 12.68 -3.09 -4.94
CA ILE A 54 13.55 -3.97 -4.14
C ILE A 54 13.28 -5.44 -4.48
N ALA A 55 12.01 -5.86 -4.49
CA ALA A 55 11.64 -7.23 -4.84
C ALA A 55 12.05 -7.61 -6.27
N GLY A 56 11.93 -6.67 -7.22
CA GLY A 56 12.43 -6.86 -8.59
C GLY A 56 13.96 -6.93 -8.67
N ALA A 57 14.67 -6.14 -7.87
CA ALA A 57 16.13 -6.14 -7.81
C ALA A 57 16.69 -7.44 -7.19
N LEU A 58 15.96 -8.02 -6.23
CA LEU A 58 16.26 -9.32 -5.63
C LEU A 58 15.88 -10.51 -6.53
N GLY A 59 15.33 -10.27 -7.73
CA GLY A 59 14.96 -11.34 -8.66
C GLY A 59 13.73 -12.15 -8.23
N ILE A 60 12.87 -11.62 -7.34
CA ILE A 60 11.66 -12.33 -6.93
C ILE A 60 10.74 -12.49 -8.15
N PRO A 61 10.30 -13.72 -8.48
CA PRO A 61 9.46 -13.96 -9.65
C PRO A 61 8.14 -13.19 -9.55
N ARG A 62 7.58 -12.81 -10.71
CA ARG A 62 6.44 -11.89 -10.78
C ARG A 62 5.21 -12.39 -10.02
N LEU A 63 4.80 -13.64 -10.22
CA LEU A 63 3.61 -14.22 -9.59
C LEU A 63 3.70 -14.28 -8.07
N PRO A 64 4.73 -14.89 -7.44
CA PRO A 64 4.85 -14.91 -5.99
C PRO A 64 5.02 -13.52 -5.40
N ARG A 65 5.69 -12.59 -6.10
CA ARG A 65 5.77 -11.18 -5.67
C ARG A 65 4.39 -10.51 -5.61
N GLN A 66 3.59 -10.66 -6.66
CA GLN A 66 2.25 -10.08 -6.72
C GLN A 66 1.31 -10.71 -5.70
N GLY A 67 1.29 -12.04 -5.62
CA GLY A 67 0.48 -12.77 -4.63
C GLY A 67 0.89 -12.45 -3.20
N GLY A 68 2.19 -12.36 -2.93
CA GLY A 68 2.73 -12.00 -1.63
C GLY A 68 2.32 -10.60 -1.19
N PHE A 69 2.49 -9.59 -2.06
CA PHE A 69 2.04 -8.23 -1.73
C PHE A 69 0.52 -8.14 -1.58
N ALA A 70 -0.27 -8.82 -2.42
CA ALA A 70 -1.73 -8.83 -2.28
C ALA A 70 -2.18 -9.45 -0.95
N LEU A 71 -1.54 -10.55 -0.53
CA LEU A 71 -1.79 -11.20 0.75
C LEU A 71 -1.40 -10.28 1.93
N LEU A 72 -0.25 -9.60 1.82
CA LEU A 72 0.20 -8.63 2.82
C LEU A 72 -0.72 -7.41 2.89
N THR A 73 -1.28 -6.94 1.76
CA THR A 73 -2.33 -5.90 1.76
C THR A 73 -3.53 -6.34 2.58
N LEU A 74 -4.02 -7.56 2.36
CA LEU A 74 -5.16 -8.10 3.10
C LEU A 74 -4.85 -8.22 4.60
N ALA A 75 -3.68 -8.78 4.95
CA ALA A 75 -3.26 -8.92 6.35
C ALA A 75 -3.10 -7.57 7.06
N ALA A 76 -2.54 -6.57 6.37
CA ALA A 76 -2.41 -5.20 6.88
C ALA A 76 -3.78 -4.54 7.06
N PHE A 77 -4.70 -4.74 6.11
CA PHE A 77 -6.07 -4.21 6.19
C PHE A 77 -6.83 -4.80 7.37
N LEU A 78 -6.74 -6.14 7.56
CA LEU A 78 -7.34 -6.81 8.71
C LEU A 78 -6.76 -6.32 10.04
N THR A 79 -5.43 -6.16 10.11
CA THR A 79 -4.77 -5.59 11.29
C THR A 79 -5.27 -4.17 11.58
N ALA A 80 -5.40 -3.33 10.55
CA ALA A 80 -5.91 -1.97 10.71
C ALA A 80 -7.37 -1.96 11.20
N HIS A 81 -8.19 -2.86 10.68
CA HIS A 81 -9.61 -2.97 11.05
C HIS A 81 -9.78 -3.47 12.49
N LEU A 82 -9.03 -4.49 12.90
CA LEU A 82 -9.03 -4.99 14.28
C LEU A 82 -8.49 -3.94 15.26
N GLY A 83 -7.43 -3.22 14.88
CA GLY A 83 -6.88 -2.11 15.64
C GLY A 83 -7.92 -1.01 15.88
N LYS A 84 -8.63 -0.59 14.83
CA LYS A 84 -9.74 0.37 14.93
C LYS A 84 -10.80 -0.08 15.94
N SER A 85 -11.28 -1.32 15.80
CA SER A 85 -12.37 -1.83 16.65
C SER A 85 -11.95 -1.91 18.12
N ARG A 86 -10.73 -2.37 18.41
CA ARG A 86 -10.19 -2.42 19.78
C ARG A 86 -9.95 -1.03 20.36
N PHE A 87 -9.41 -0.11 19.57
CA PHE A 87 -9.17 1.27 19.98
C PHE A 87 -10.47 2.00 20.31
N ALA A 88 -11.51 1.80 19.50
CA ALA A 88 -12.83 2.38 19.77
C ALA A 88 -13.48 1.74 21.01
N ALA A 89 -13.38 0.41 21.17
CA ALA A 89 -13.93 -0.29 22.32
C ALA A 89 -13.25 0.08 23.64
N SER A 90 -11.98 0.48 23.61
CA SER A 90 -11.23 0.96 24.77
C SER A 90 -11.38 2.47 25.01
N PHE A 91 -12.29 3.15 24.31
CA PHE A 91 -12.45 4.61 24.40
C PHE A 91 -11.13 5.37 24.16
N ALA A 92 -10.33 4.89 23.21
CA ALA A 92 -9.01 5.41 22.85
C ALA A 92 -7.88 5.19 23.87
N GLU A 93 -8.07 4.34 24.88
CA GLU A 93 -7.04 4.03 25.88
C GLU A 93 -6.02 2.98 25.39
N ASP A 94 -6.40 2.08 24.47
CA ASP A 94 -5.50 1.06 23.92
C ASP A 94 -4.58 1.65 22.83
N ALA A 95 -3.49 2.28 23.26
CA ALA A 95 -2.53 2.90 22.35
C ALA A 95 -1.96 1.93 21.30
N LEU A 96 -1.78 0.65 21.64
CA LEU A 96 -1.27 -0.35 20.71
C LEU A 96 -2.29 -0.63 19.60
N ALA A 97 -3.57 -0.71 19.93
CA ALA A 97 -4.65 -0.83 18.95
C ALA A 97 -4.73 0.41 18.04
N GLY A 98 -4.54 1.61 18.59
CA GLY A 98 -4.45 2.85 17.83
C GLY A 98 -3.26 2.85 16.85
N GLN A 99 -2.10 2.38 17.28
CA GLN A 99 -0.93 2.20 16.41
C GLN A 99 -1.18 1.15 15.33
N ALA A 100 -1.79 0.01 15.67
CA ALA A 100 -2.15 -1.04 14.71
C ALA A 100 -3.12 -0.51 13.65
N TRP A 101 -4.07 0.34 14.04
CA TRP A 101 -4.95 1.04 13.10
C TRP A 101 -4.16 1.94 12.15
N TYR A 102 -3.32 2.83 12.69
CA TYR A 102 -2.55 3.80 11.89
C TYR A 102 -1.54 3.14 10.95
N PHE A 103 -0.62 2.34 11.50
CA PHE A 103 0.42 1.68 10.71
C PHE A 103 -0.16 0.60 9.81
N GLY A 104 -1.25 -0.07 10.20
CA GLY A 104 -1.96 -1.02 9.35
C GLY A 104 -2.49 -0.38 8.08
N TRP A 105 -3.02 0.84 8.13
CA TRP A 105 -3.45 1.58 6.93
C TRP A 105 -2.29 2.03 6.06
N ILE A 106 -1.18 2.50 6.64
CA ILE A 106 0.05 2.80 5.88
C ILE A 106 0.52 1.54 5.14
N ALA A 107 0.60 0.41 5.84
CA ALA A 107 1.02 -0.86 5.28
C ALA A 107 0.03 -1.35 4.20
N THR A 108 -1.28 -1.19 4.40
CA THR A 108 -2.31 -1.51 3.40
C THR A 108 -2.06 -0.76 2.11
N CYS A 109 -1.89 0.57 2.19
CA CYS A 109 -1.60 1.40 1.03
C CYS A 109 -0.25 1.06 0.38
N ALA A 110 0.78 0.78 1.19
CA ALA A 110 2.10 0.39 0.70
C ALA A 110 2.08 -0.93 -0.07
N PHE A 111 1.50 -1.98 0.50
CA PHE A 111 1.43 -3.28 -0.17
C PHE A 111 0.48 -3.26 -1.37
N ALA A 112 -0.61 -2.48 -1.32
CA ALA A 112 -1.49 -2.30 -2.48
C ALA A 112 -0.74 -1.62 -3.63
N ALA A 113 -0.01 -0.53 -3.33
CA ALA A 113 0.84 0.13 -4.32
C ALA A 113 1.95 -0.81 -4.83
N ALA A 114 2.57 -1.62 -3.96
CA ALA A 114 3.57 -2.60 -4.36
C ALA A 114 3.01 -3.70 -5.29
N THR A 115 1.77 -4.15 -5.03
CA THR A 115 1.04 -5.11 -5.87
C THR A 115 0.82 -4.53 -7.27
N LEU A 116 0.30 -3.31 -7.35
CA LEU A 116 0.05 -2.60 -8.61
C LEU A 116 1.36 -2.29 -9.35
N ALA A 117 2.38 -1.79 -8.64
CA ALA A 117 3.71 -1.54 -9.20
C ALA A 117 4.34 -2.83 -9.77
N SER A 118 4.07 -3.97 -9.14
CA SER A 118 4.56 -5.27 -9.56
C SER A 118 3.89 -5.81 -10.83
N LEU A 119 2.82 -5.17 -11.33
CA LEU A 119 2.24 -5.47 -12.65
C LEU A 119 3.14 -5.01 -13.80
N PHE A 120 4.01 -4.03 -13.54
CA PHE A 120 4.89 -3.46 -14.52
C PHE A 120 6.23 -4.21 -14.57
N ARG A 121 6.75 -4.40 -15.79
CA ARG A 121 8.06 -5.02 -16.01
C ARG A 121 9.15 -3.99 -15.71
N TYR A 122 9.70 -4.05 -14.50
CA TYR A 122 11.03 -3.51 -14.25
C TYR A 122 12.03 -4.45 -14.93
N SER A 123 12.96 -3.90 -15.70
CA SER A 123 13.71 -4.53 -16.80
C SER A 123 14.64 -5.73 -16.45
N ARG A 124 14.37 -6.52 -15.41
CA ARG A 124 15.14 -7.71 -14.97
C ARG A 124 14.29 -8.88 -14.46
N GLN A 125 12.99 -8.95 -14.75
CA GLN A 125 12.22 -10.15 -14.40
C GLN A 125 12.47 -11.24 -15.45
N THR A 126 13.48 -12.08 -15.21
CA THR A 126 13.64 -13.34 -15.94
C THR A 126 12.48 -14.27 -15.59
N HIS A 127 12.05 -15.01 -16.61
CA HIS A 127 10.85 -15.86 -16.65
C HIS A 127 10.77 -16.86 -15.49
#